data_AF-A0A520CFP3-F1
#
_entry.id   AF-A0A520CFP3-F1
#
_cell.length_a   1.000
_cell.length_b   1.000
_cell.length_c   1.000
_cell.angle_alpha   90.00
_cell.angle_beta   90.00
_cell.angle_gamma   90.00
#
_symmetry.space_group_name_H-M   'P 1'
#
loop_
_entity.id
_entity.type
_entity.pdbx_description
1 polymer ?
#
loop_
_entity_poly.entity_id
_entity_poly.type
_entity_poly.pdbx_seq_one_letter_code
_entity_poly.pdbx_strand_id
1 'polypeptide(L)'
;MKQDFSKTKHFDTEEEAMIAFLNMGKFQKLHNHLKEAFIGLLNITKTYKEDNSEYKLLTRSCLIELFGLIEADIFYYDVLDKHPDPKRKIDFFKKISLTFNQIGKTWGKEKIIQSYFSTQLELLKKLRKKRNAHVHPKVIDDLFEPTKEDLEDITVCFEQYDLFINNIMNNFFIGYKINLFK
;
A
#
# COMPACT_ATOMS: atom_id res chain seq x y z
N MET A 1 25.53 -15.15 -1.08
CA MET A 1 25.01 -13.94 -1.76
C MET A 1 25.70 -12.73 -1.15
N LYS A 2 26.44 -11.92 -1.92
CA LYS A 2 27.00 -10.66 -1.39
C LYS A 2 25.84 -9.68 -1.19
N GLN A 3 25.68 -9.12 0.01
CA GLN A 3 24.70 -8.05 0.25
C GLN A 3 25.16 -6.79 -0.49
N ASP A 4 24.30 -6.26 -1.34
CA ASP A 4 24.53 -5.03 -2.09
C ASP A 4 23.97 -3.86 -1.27
N PHE A 5 24.85 -3.12 -0.59
CA PHE A 5 24.51 -1.93 0.19
C PHE A 5 24.47 -0.65 -0.66
N SER A 6 24.69 -0.73 -1.98
CA SER A 6 24.76 0.45 -2.86
C SER A 6 23.45 1.24 -2.94
N LYS A 7 22.33 0.65 -2.49
CA LYS A 7 21.00 1.26 -2.50
C LYS A 7 20.44 1.40 -1.08
N THR A 8 21.25 2.03 -0.24
CA THR A 8 20.91 2.42 1.14
C THR A 8 20.51 3.89 1.17
N LYS A 9 19.42 4.22 1.85
CA LYS A 9 19.12 5.63 2.13
C LYS A 9 20.04 6.12 3.25
N HIS A 10 20.85 7.13 2.95
CA HIS A 10 21.73 7.78 3.92
C HIS A 10 21.14 9.09 4.43
N PHE A 11 20.90 9.16 5.73
CA PHE A 11 20.51 10.37 6.45
C PHE A 11 21.75 11.19 6.86
N ASP A 12 21.55 12.48 7.12
CA ASP A 12 22.67 13.38 7.44
C ASP A 12 23.13 13.23 8.88
N THR A 13 22.24 12.79 9.78
CA THR A 13 22.54 12.57 11.20
C THR A 13 22.13 11.18 11.68
N GLU A 14 22.76 10.73 12.76
CA GLU A 14 22.38 9.50 13.47
C GLU A 14 20.94 9.59 14.00
N GLU A 15 20.54 10.75 14.54
CA GLU A 15 19.19 10.96 15.08
C GLU A 15 18.12 10.78 14.00
N GLU A 16 18.32 11.35 12.80
CA GLU A 16 17.42 11.15 11.66
C GLU A 16 17.32 9.69 11.23
N ALA A 17 18.46 8.98 11.17
CA ALA A 17 18.47 7.55 10.85
C ALA A 17 17.76 6.71 11.91
N MET A 18 17.92 7.05 13.20
CA MET A 18 17.21 6.39 14.30
C MET A 18 15.70 6.62 14.24
N ILE A 19 15.26 7.85 13.93
CA ILE A 19 13.83 8.16 13.72
C ILE A 19 13.28 7.34 12.55
N ALA A 20 14.01 7.28 11.43
CA ALA A 20 13.61 6.51 10.27
C ALA A 20 13.52 5.00 10.57
N PHE A 21 14.49 4.45 11.32
CA PHE A 21 14.48 3.06 11.76
C PHE A 21 13.26 2.74 12.65
N LEU A 22 12.95 3.61 13.62
CA LEU A 22 11.75 3.46 14.46
C LEU A 22 10.46 3.52 13.64
N ASN A 23 10.38 4.44 12.67
CA ASN A 23 9.22 4.53 11.78
C ASN A 23 9.08 3.30 10.89
N MET A 24 10.19 2.71 10.41
CA MET A 24 10.16 1.45 9.68
C MET A 24 9.63 0.29 10.54
N GLY A 25 10.03 0.23 11.80
CA GLY A 25 9.49 -0.75 12.75
C GLY A 25 7.99 -0.57 13.01
N LYS A 26 7.50 0.68 13.13
CA LYS A 26 6.06 0.98 13.23
C LYS A 26 5.30 0.60 11.96
N PHE A 27 5.88 0.91 10.80
CA PHE A 27 5.31 0.58 9.51
C PHE A 27 5.11 -0.92 9.37
N GLN A 28 6.16 -1.73 9.57
CA GLN A 28 6.06 -3.20 9.47
C GLN A 28 5.00 -3.77 10.41
N LYS A 29 4.93 -3.29 11.67
CA LYS A 29 3.92 -3.72 12.63
C LYS A 29 2.51 -3.38 12.17
N LEU A 30 2.27 -2.15 11.72
CA LEU A 30 0.94 -1.74 11.25
C LEU A 30 0.54 -2.49 9.98
N HIS A 31 1.42 -2.57 9.00
CA HIS A 31 1.18 -3.29 7.74
C HIS A 31 0.77 -4.75 8.02
N ASN A 32 1.54 -5.47 8.84
CA ASN A 32 1.23 -6.85 9.19
C ASN A 32 -0.09 -6.97 9.95
N HIS A 33 -0.40 -6.04 10.85
CA HIS A 33 -1.67 -6.06 11.57
C HIS A 33 -2.87 -5.86 10.63
N LEU A 34 -2.81 -4.87 9.74
CA LEU A 34 -3.86 -4.60 8.76
C LEU A 34 -4.00 -5.73 7.74
N LYS A 35 -2.88 -6.32 7.32
CA LYS A 35 -2.84 -7.50 6.45
C LYS A 35 -3.58 -8.68 7.08
N GLU A 36 -3.26 -9.04 8.32
CA GLU A 36 -3.91 -10.15 9.02
C GLU A 36 -5.41 -9.88 9.25
N ALA A 37 -5.77 -8.64 9.59
CA ALA A 37 -7.17 -8.24 9.72
C ALA A 37 -7.94 -8.39 8.40
N PHE A 38 -7.33 -7.96 7.28
CA PHE A 38 -7.90 -8.11 5.95
C PHE A 38 -8.05 -9.59 5.56
N ILE A 39 -7.03 -10.42 5.80
CA ILE A 39 -7.08 -11.87 5.53
C ILE A 39 -8.22 -12.52 6.34
N GLY A 40 -8.36 -12.17 7.61
CA GLY A 40 -9.45 -12.64 8.46
C GLY A 40 -10.82 -12.26 7.89
N LEU A 41 -11.00 -11.00 7.52
CA LEU A 41 -12.24 -10.50 6.91
C LEU A 41 -12.55 -11.22 5.58
N LEU A 42 -11.55 -11.38 4.72
CA LEU A 42 -11.70 -12.07 3.44
C LEU A 42 -12.12 -13.53 3.63
N ASN A 43 -11.49 -14.23 4.56
CA ASN A 43 -11.82 -15.62 4.87
C ASN A 43 -13.23 -15.77 5.41
N ILE A 44 -13.66 -14.88 6.32
CA ILE A 44 -15.04 -14.86 6.83
C ILE A 44 -16.02 -14.61 5.69
N THR A 45 -15.76 -13.62 4.83
CA THR A 45 -16.60 -13.29 3.68
C THR A 45 -16.84 -14.51 2.78
N LYS A 46 -15.79 -15.29 2.51
CA LYS A 46 -15.84 -16.51 1.69
C LYS A 46 -16.70 -17.64 2.28
N THR A 47 -17.09 -17.57 3.55
CA THR A 47 -17.97 -18.58 4.19
C THR A 47 -19.46 -18.35 3.93
N TYR A 48 -19.84 -17.13 3.51
CA TYR A 48 -21.23 -16.78 3.23
C TYR A 48 -21.60 -17.03 1.77
N LYS A 49 -22.89 -17.34 1.53
CA LYS A 49 -23.45 -17.41 0.17
C LYS A 49 -23.56 -16.01 -0.44
N GLU A 50 -23.29 -15.89 -1.73
CA GLU A 50 -23.22 -14.63 -2.49
C GLU A 50 -24.48 -13.75 -2.34
N ASP A 51 -25.66 -14.36 -2.44
CA ASP A 51 -26.93 -13.62 -2.37
C ASP A 51 -27.28 -13.13 -0.95
N ASN A 52 -26.48 -13.48 0.05
CA ASN A 52 -26.75 -13.10 1.43
C ASN A 52 -26.35 -11.64 1.71
N SER A 53 -27.15 -10.93 2.51
CA SER A 53 -26.86 -9.57 2.97
C SER A 53 -25.49 -9.44 3.62
N GLU A 54 -25.08 -10.46 4.38
CA GLU A 54 -23.80 -10.54 5.08
C GLU A 54 -22.65 -10.64 4.07
N TYR A 55 -22.81 -11.42 3.00
CA TYR A 55 -21.80 -11.51 1.94
C TYR A 55 -21.57 -10.15 1.30
N LYS A 56 -22.65 -9.46 0.95
CA LYS A 56 -22.60 -8.12 0.35
C LYS A 56 -21.96 -7.10 1.29
N LEU A 57 -22.38 -7.09 2.55
CA LEU A 57 -21.80 -6.21 3.58
C LEU A 57 -20.30 -6.47 3.75
N LEU A 58 -19.91 -7.73 3.90
CA LEU A 58 -18.51 -8.10 4.14
C LEU A 58 -17.63 -7.88 2.91
N THR A 59 -18.14 -8.05 1.69
CA THR A 59 -17.42 -7.74 0.45
C THR A 59 -17.15 -6.24 0.32
N ARG A 60 -18.13 -5.39 0.68
CA ARG A 60 -17.92 -3.93 0.78
C ARG A 60 -16.87 -3.58 1.82
N SER A 61 -16.90 -4.23 2.98
CA SER A 61 -15.89 -4.05 4.02
C SER A 61 -14.49 -4.47 3.54
N CYS A 62 -14.36 -5.59 2.81
CA CYS A 62 -13.09 -5.98 2.20
C CYS A 62 -12.56 -4.86 1.30
N LEU A 63 -13.42 -4.29 0.45
CA LEU A 63 -13.03 -3.20 -0.43
C LEU A 63 -12.53 -1.96 0.34
N ILE A 64 -13.16 -1.61 1.47
CA ILE A 64 -12.73 -0.50 2.32
C ILE A 64 -11.37 -0.80 2.96
N GLU A 65 -11.23 -1.97 3.58
CA GLU A 65 -10.02 -2.38 4.31
C GLU A 65 -8.81 -2.52 3.37
N LEU A 66 -9.00 -3.02 2.14
CA LEU A 66 -7.94 -3.07 1.13
C LEU A 66 -7.33 -1.67 0.88
N PHE A 67 -8.18 -0.66 0.68
CA PHE A 67 -7.69 0.70 0.49
C PHE A 67 -7.16 1.34 1.77
N GLY A 68 -7.68 0.97 2.94
CA GLY A 68 -7.12 1.37 4.23
C GLY A 68 -5.68 0.90 4.40
N LEU A 69 -5.41 -0.37 4.09
CA LEU A 69 -4.06 -0.94 4.06
C LEU A 69 -3.15 -0.17 3.09
N ILE A 70 -3.57 0.02 1.84
CA ILE A 70 -2.77 0.71 0.82
C ILE A 70 -2.47 2.17 1.25
N GLU A 71 -3.47 2.88 1.78
CA GLU A 71 -3.32 4.26 2.24
C GLU A 71 -2.35 4.38 3.43
N ALA A 72 -2.40 3.43 4.37
CA ALA A 72 -1.49 3.36 5.50
C ALA A 72 -0.04 3.14 5.03
N ASP A 73 0.18 2.20 4.10
CA ASP A 73 1.51 1.95 3.54
C ASP A 73 2.06 3.18 2.82
N ILE A 74 1.26 3.83 1.97
CA ILE A 74 1.64 5.07 1.27
C ILE A 74 2.07 6.15 2.28
N PHE A 75 1.32 6.30 3.38
CA PHE A 75 1.66 7.26 4.43
C PHE A 75 3.05 6.98 5.02
N TYR A 76 3.35 5.73 5.37
CA TYR A 76 4.65 5.39 5.96
C TYR A 76 5.81 5.53 4.97
N TYR A 77 5.63 5.15 3.70
CA TYR A 77 6.64 5.39 2.69
C TYR A 77 6.93 6.88 2.49
N ASP A 78 5.91 7.74 2.52
CA ASP A 78 6.10 9.19 2.44
C ASP A 78 6.77 9.78 3.70
N VAL A 79 6.55 9.17 4.87
CA VAL A 79 7.29 9.52 6.10
C VAL A 79 8.76 9.10 6.00
N LEU A 80 9.05 7.92 5.45
CA LEU A 80 10.41 7.40 5.31
C LEU A 80 11.20 8.11 4.21
N ASP A 81 10.56 8.42 3.09
CA ASP A 81 11.19 9.09 1.95
C ASP A 81 10.20 9.95 1.18
N LYS A 82 10.03 11.16 1.71
CA LYS A 82 9.10 12.14 1.19
C LYS A 82 9.45 12.56 -0.22
N HIS A 83 8.46 12.57 -1.11
CA HIS A 83 8.64 13.14 -2.44
C HIS A 83 8.83 14.68 -2.35
N PRO A 84 9.76 15.30 -3.12
CA PRO A 84 10.06 16.72 -3.02
C PRO A 84 8.91 17.68 -3.34
N ASP A 85 7.94 17.27 -4.17
CA ASP A 85 6.76 18.08 -4.52
C ASP A 85 5.68 17.97 -3.42
N PRO A 86 5.50 18.98 -2.55
CA PRO A 86 4.74 18.86 -1.31
C PRO A 86 3.25 19.21 -1.48
N LYS A 87 2.68 19.07 -2.68
CA LYS A 87 1.30 19.53 -2.92
C LYS A 87 0.31 18.78 -2.01
N ARG A 88 -0.37 19.53 -1.14
CA ARG A 88 -1.31 19.00 -0.13
C ARG A 88 -2.60 18.40 -0.70
N LYS A 89 -2.92 18.64 -1.98
CA LYS A 89 -4.11 18.12 -2.66
C LYS A 89 -3.71 17.35 -3.92
N ILE A 90 -3.12 16.18 -3.71
CA ILE A 90 -2.77 15.25 -4.78
C ILE A 90 -3.82 14.14 -4.81
N ASP A 91 -4.32 13.82 -6.01
CA ASP A 91 -5.21 12.67 -6.22
C ASP A 91 -4.55 11.36 -5.74
N PHE A 92 -5.34 10.38 -5.30
CA PHE A 92 -4.84 9.10 -4.78
C PHE A 92 -3.84 8.43 -5.73
N PHE A 93 -4.13 8.32 -7.03
CA PHE A 93 -3.26 7.66 -8.00
C PHE A 93 -2.01 8.48 -8.33
N LYS A 94 -2.10 9.80 -8.20
CA LYS A 94 -0.91 10.63 -8.30
C LYS A 94 -0.04 10.49 -7.04
N LYS A 95 -0.63 10.38 -5.85
CA LYS A 95 0.10 10.19 -4.59
C LYS A 95 0.82 8.84 -4.58
N ILE A 96 0.11 7.76 -4.88
CA ILE A 96 0.69 6.40 -4.94
C ILE A 96 1.86 6.35 -5.94
N SER A 97 1.71 6.97 -7.12
CA SER A 97 2.76 7.02 -8.13
C SER A 97 3.98 7.80 -7.66
N LEU A 98 3.79 9.00 -7.08
CA LEU A 98 4.90 9.81 -6.58
C LEU A 98 5.64 9.13 -5.44
N THR A 99 4.91 8.59 -4.47
CA THR A 99 5.48 7.87 -3.32
C THR A 99 6.29 6.67 -3.79
N PHE A 100 5.71 5.77 -4.57
CA PHE A 100 6.45 4.58 -5.00
C PHE A 100 7.58 4.92 -5.97
N ASN A 101 7.44 5.91 -6.87
CA ASN A 101 8.56 6.33 -7.70
C ASN A 101 9.74 6.88 -6.88
N GLN A 102 9.47 7.58 -5.78
CA GLN A 102 10.50 8.05 -4.86
C GLN A 102 11.21 6.87 -4.20
N ILE A 103 10.45 5.92 -3.62
CA ILE A 103 11.00 4.66 -3.08
C ILE A 103 11.81 3.91 -4.14
N GLY A 104 11.30 3.85 -5.36
CA GLY A 104 11.94 3.22 -6.51
C GLY A 104 13.32 3.79 -6.78
N LYS A 105 13.44 5.11 -6.82
CA LYS A 105 14.73 5.78 -7.06
C LYS A 105 15.71 5.55 -5.90
N THR A 106 15.25 5.72 -4.67
CA THR A 106 16.11 5.65 -3.48
C THR A 106 16.66 4.25 -3.23
N TRP A 107 15.82 3.22 -3.36
CA TRP A 107 16.21 1.82 -3.10
C TRP A 107 16.39 0.98 -4.37
N GLY A 108 16.30 1.59 -5.56
CA GLY A 108 16.47 0.91 -6.84
C GLY A 108 15.42 -0.14 -7.19
N LYS A 109 14.17 0.17 -6.89
CA LYS A 109 13.01 -0.71 -7.09
C LYS A 109 12.20 -0.32 -8.31
N GLU A 110 12.73 0.50 -9.21
CA GLU A 110 11.97 1.09 -10.33
C GLU A 110 11.35 0.01 -11.22
N LYS A 111 12.07 -1.07 -11.52
CA LYS A 111 11.55 -2.19 -12.32
C LYS A 111 10.38 -2.90 -11.64
N ILE A 112 10.43 -3.09 -10.33
CA ILE A 112 9.36 -3.74 -9.54
C ILE A 112 8.11 -2.85 -9.59
N ILE A 113 8.28 -1.55 -9.36
CA ILE A 113 7.21 -0.55 -9.40
C ILE A 113 6.58 -0.46 -10.79
N GLN A 114 7.39 -0.37 -11.84
CA GLN A 114 6.92 -0.33 -13.22
C GLN A 114 6.14 -1.60 -13.58
N SER A 115 6.66 -2.77 -13.23
CA SER A 115 6.00 -4.05 -13.49
C SER A 115 4.63 -4.12 -12.81
N TYR A 116 4.55 -3.77 -11.52
CA TYR A 116 3.30 -3.76 -10.77
C TYR A 116 2.27 -2.81 -11.38
N PHE A 117 2.61 -1.54 -11.60
CA PHE A 117 1.65 -0.57 -12.14
C PHE A 117 1.29 -0.83 -13.61
N SER A 118 2.15 -1.46 -14.40
CA SER A 118 1.80 -1.84 -15.77
C SER A 118 0.69 -2.90 -15.86
N THR A 119 0.51 -3.71 -14.80
CA THR A 119 -0.44 -4.83 -14.78
C THR A 119 -1.64 -4.58 -13.87
N GLN A 120 -1.46 -3.90 -12.74
CA GLN A 120 -2.48 -3.80 -11.68
C GLN A 120 -3.22 -2.44 -11.65
N LEU A 121 -2.73 -1.42 -12.37
CA LEU A 121 -3.26 -0.06 -12.23
C LEU A 121 -4.75 0.05 -12.60
N GLU A 122 -5.20 -0.63 -13.66
CA GLU A 122 -6.60 -0.56 -14.09
C GLU A 122 -7.55 -1.26 -13.10
N LEU A 123 -7.14 -2.41 -12.54
CA LEU A 123 -7.89 -3.08 -11.48
C LEU A 123 -7.99 -2.20 -10.23
N LEU A 124 -6.87 -1.61 -9.80
CA LEU A 124 -6.85 -0.66 -8.68
C LEU A 124 -7.79 0.53 -8.92
N LYS A 125 -7.80 1.12 -10.12
CA LYS A 125 -8.71 2.22 -10.48
C LYS A 125 -10.18 1.79 -10.43
N LYS A 126 -10.49 0.62 -10.99
CA LYS A 126 -11.84 0.02 -10.97
C LYS A 126 -12.33 -0.13 -9.52
N LEU A 127 -11.52 -0.77 -8.66
CA LEU A 127 -11.86 -0.99 -7.26
C LEU A 127 -11.94 0.32 -6.47
N ARG A 128 -11.03 1.28 -6.71
CA ARG A 128 -11.07 2.59 -6.03
C ARG A 128 -12.35 3.35 -6.35
N LYS A 129 -12.80 3.31 -7.60
CA LYS A 129 -14.06 3.93 -8.02
C LYS A 129 -15.24 3.32 -7.26
N LYS A 130 -15.31 1.98 -7.17
CA LYS A 130 -16.34 1.27 -6.39
C LYS A 130 -16.31 1.66 -4.91
N ARG A 131 -15.11 1.69 -4.31
CA ARG A 131 -14.90 2.09 -2.91
C ARG A 131 -15.43 3.49 -2.65
N ASN A 132 -15.08 4.44 -3.54
CA ASN A 132 -15.49 5.83 -3.39
C ASN A 132 -16.99 6.03 -3.53
N ALA A 133 -17.64 5.34 -4.48
CA ALA A 133 -19.09 5.35 -4.62
C ALA A 133 -19.77 4.81 -3.35
N HIS A 134 -19.23 3.73 -2.78
CA HIS A 134 -19.78 3.11 -1.58
C HIS A 134 -19.59 3.94 -0.30
N VAL A 135 -18.41 4.57 -0.11
CA VAL A 135 -18.09 5.34 1.12
C VAL A 135 -18.68 6.75 1.08
N HIS A 136 -18.90 7.30 -0.10
CA HIS A 136 -19.48 8.62 -0.31
C HIS A 136 -20.65 8.56 -1.30
N PRO A 137 -21.73 7.81 -0.97
CA PRO A 137 -22.87 7.68 -1.87
C PRO A 137 -23.58 9.02 -1.98
N LYS A 138 -23.92 9.43 -3.20
CA LYS A 138 -24.73 10.63 -3.46
C LYS A 138 -26.18 10.26 -3.72
N VAL A 139 -26.41 9.07 -4.27
CA VAL A 139 -27.73 8.48 -4.49
C VAL A 139 -27.74 7.01 -4.07
N ILE A 140 -28.93 6.42 -3.91
CA ILE A 140 -29.05 5.00 -3.53
C ILE A 140 -28.43 4.08 -4.58
N ASP A 141 -28.48 4.47 -5.85
CA ASP A 141 -27.88 3.72 -6.97
C ASP A 141 -26.35 3.73 -6.96
N ASP A 142 -25.71 4.60 -6.16
CA ASP A 142 -24.26 4.56 -5.93
C ASP A 142 -23.87 3.42 -4.96
N LEU A 143 -24.84 2.83 -4.26
CA LEU A 143 -24.60 1.69 -3.38
C LEU A 143 -24.21 0.50 -4.22
N PHE A 144 -22.90 0.30 -4.29
CA PHE A 144 -22.26 -0.87 -4.87
C PHE A 144 -22.89 -2.16 -4.36
N GLU A 145 -23.60 -2.90 -5.23
CA GLU A 145 -24.12 -4.25 -4.98
C GLU A 145 -23.06 -5.28 -5.39
N PRO A 146 -22.37 -5.94 -4.43
CA PRO A 146 -21.25 -6.80 -4.76
C PRO A 146 -21.68 -8.15 -5.33
N THR A 147 -20.92 -8.63 -6.28
CA THR A 147 -20.98 -9.98 -6.86
C THR A 147 -19.77 -10.81 -6.43
N LYS A 148 -19.77 -12.09 -6.79
CA LYS A 148 -18.61 -12.97 -6.64
C LYS A 148 -17.39 -12.50 -7.40
N GLU A 149 -17.58 -11.99 -8.61
CA GLU A 149 -16.50 -11.42 -9.42
C GLU A 149 -15.84 -10.23 -8.70
N ASP A 150 -16.60 -9.47 -7.91
CA ASP A 150 -16.04 -8.36 -7.14
C ASP A 150 -15.14 -8.84 -6.00
N LEU A 151 -15.56 -9.89 -5.28
CA LEU A 151 -14.73 -10.48 -4.24
C LEU A 151 -13.48 -11.12 -4.81
N GLU A 152 -13.57 -11.74 -6.00
CA GLU A 152 -12.43 -12.28 -6.73
C GLU A 152 -11.46 -11.16 -7.16
N ASP A 153 -11.97 -10.07 -7.75
CA ASP A 153 -11.18 -8.89 -8.10
C ASP A 153 -10.45 -8.30 -6.87
N ILE A 154 -11.15 -8.18 -5.73
CA ILE A 154 -10.59 -7.69 -4.47
C ILE A 154 -9.49 -8.64 -3.96
N THR A 155 -9.74 -9.95 -4.03
CA THR A 155 -8.78 -10.98 -3.61
C THR A 155 -7.51 -10.90 -4.46
N VAL A 156 -7.64 -10.89 -5.78
CA VAL A 156 -6.52 -10.80 -6.71
C VAL A 156 -5.75 -9.50 -6.49
N CYS A 157 -6.45 -8.37 -6.34
CA CYS A 157 -5.81 -7.08 -6.08
C CYS A 157 -5.00 -7.10 -4.78
N PHE A 158 -5.54 -7.71 -3.72
CA PHE A 158 -4.82 -7.86 -2.44
C PHE A 158 -3.58 -8.74 -2.58
N GLU A 159 -3.69 -9.92 -3.18
CA GLU A 159 -2.57 -10.85 -3.33
C GLU A 159 -1.43 -10.23 -4.15
N GLN A 160 -1.76 -9.54 -5.24
CA GLN A 160 -0.78 -8.84 -6.06
C GLN A 160 -0.14 -7.66 -5.30
N TYR A 161 -0.94 -6.93 -4.51
CA TYR A 161 -0.43 -5.83 -3.69
C TYR A 161 0.49 -6.33 -2.56
N ASP A 162 0.13 -7.40 -1.85
CA ASP A 162 0.96 -8.01 -0.81
C ASP A 162 2.30 -8.49 -1.39
N LEU A 163 2.27 -9.20 -2.51
CA LEU A 163 3.49 -9.60 -3.21
C LEU A 163 4.35 -8.39 -3.60
N PHE A 164 3.72 -7.32 -4.08
CA PHE A 164 4.41 -6.08 -4.43
C PHE A 164 5.09 -5.43 -3.22
N ILE A 165 4.40 -5.31 -2.08
CA ILE A 165 4.97 -4.74 -0.85
C ILE A 165 6.13 -5.59 -0.32
N ASN A 166 5.99 -6.91 -0.31
CA ASN A 166 7.08 -7.81 0.09
C ASN A 166 8.33 -7.62 -0.80
N ASN A 167 8.15 -7.45 -2.11
CA ASN A 167 9.25 -7.23 -3.05
C ASN A 167 9.93 -5.85 -2.88
N ILE A 168 9.15 -4.82 -2.54
CA ILE A 168 9.69 -3.50 -2.20
C ILE A 168 10.50 -3.54 -0.91
N MET A 169 9.94 -4.15 0.14
CA MET A 169 10.53 -4.17 1.48
C MET A 169 11.75 -5.07 1.61
N ASN A 170 11.97 -5.97 0.65
CA ASN A 170 13.18 -6.78 0.59
C ASN A 170 14.43 -5.90 0.33
N ASN A 171 15.53 -6.11 1.05
CA ASN A 171 16.77 -5.32 0.95
C ASN A 171 16.57 -3.81 1.12
N PHE A 172 15.65 -3.42 2.01
CA PHE A 172 15.37 -2.03 2.34
C PHE A 172 16.30 -1.56 3.47
N PHE A 173 17.38 -0.86 3.12
CA PHE A 173 18.42 -0.45 4.07
C PHE A 173 18.39 1.05 4.36
N ILE A 174 18.69 1.40 5.61
CA ILE A 174 18.82 2.78 6.12
C ILE A 174 20.17 2.90 6.81
N GLY A 175 20.86 4.03 6.58
CA GLY A 175 22.11 4.38 7.27
C GLY A 175 22.23 5.89 7.46
N TYR A 176 23.34 6.34 8.04
CA TYR A 176 23.66 7.77 8.16
C TYR A 176 25.10 8.03 7.71
N LYS A 177 25.40 9.30 7.42
CA LYS A 177 26.75 9.74 7.06
C LYS A 177 27.60 9.87 8.31
N ILE A 178 28.76 9.24 8.32
CA ILE A 178 29.77 9.43 9.38
C ILE A 178 30.79 10.44 8.85
N ASN A 179 30.77 11.67 9.38
CA ASN A 179 31.85 12.63 9.11
C ASN A 179 33.05 12.27 9.99
N LEU A 180 34.00 11.52 9.42
CA LEU A 180 35.22 11.07 10.09
C LEU A 180 36.28 12.17 10.29
N PHE A 181 36.01 13.41 9.87
CA PHE A 181 36.89 14.55 10.07
C PHE A 181 36.11 15.72 10.69
N LYS A 182 36.32 15.92 11.99
CA LYS A 182 36.15 17.19 12.68
C LYS A 182 37.51 17.60 13.23
#